data_AF-C4JGA2-F1
#
_entry.id   AF-C4JGA2-F1
#
_cell.length_a   1.000
_cell.length_b   1.000
_cell.length_c   1.000
_cell.angle_alpha   90.00
_cell.angle_beta   90.00
_cell.angle_gamma   90.00
#
_symmetry.space_group_name_H-M   'P 1'
#
loop_
_entity.id
_entity.type
_entity.pdbx_description
1 polymer ?
#
loop_
_entity_poly.entity_id
_entity_poly.type
_entity_poly.pdbx_seq_one_letter_code
_entity_poly.pdbx_strand_id
1 'polypeptide(L)'
;MEIKVINAVKTALAPTNTPFCIVNEAALNYYNVPRVIMAIEICVPECDLPITASQLASYADVFRSHPWPDEASCNTDYLRPYPRFQAFIEGQSFSVIVLPDTFYHLDPLRNNIVQIQTYPLDQIRFSRQFDFSKNLDTLSSIPVPRLATLLQGAAQRYLESKEYAMAVCVEELVDGMNLDETWCLNHLDTEKNKVVECILDRIASKGSRISEFQPGNITCFVETEEEARDLRMIPGYDEPSWTREQQTKPKEIQNFDPRLTPGWLQSALLFLKTAISNLKSAIFHQSPSHPVYFQFVSDLHLEDGQRYETFVITRIAPYLILAGDIGCLCNYKEYVAFLAEQCTKFDHVFLVLGNHEFYWMSHQDGLQAAKSLEVEPQLLGKLTVLNRNRVDINRRVTILGCTLWSQIPEDSQLWVRMKIADFSMIKDWTVEAHNTEHNKDVQWLQQELYNISLEGTNRDVIVATHHAPSFLKTADPRLKSQPWRSAFCSDLLESQVKSWRSSNAIRWWIFGHTHWNTAFRYRGMNIHSNQFKYDSQRVQEPGFFSFWLNQLGKHFVVTKVAKV
;
A
#
# COMPACT_ATOMS: atom_id res chain seq x y z
N MET A 1 -1.06 7.50 3.48
CA MET A 1 -1.75 6.19 3.54
C MET A 1 -3.18 6.30 3.01
N GLU A 2 -3.92 7.29 3.49
CA GLU A 2 -5.29 7.71 3.18
C GLU A 2 -5.64 7.68 1.68
N ILE A 3 -4.84 8.33 0.83
CA ILE A 3 -5.08 8.36 -0.62
C ILE A 3 -5.00 6.95 -1.23
N LYS A 4 -4.11 6.09 -0.74
CA LYS A 4 -4.03 4.69 -1.20
C LYS A 4 -5.29 3.92 -0.81
N VAL A 5 -5.81 4.16 0.40
CA VAL A 5 -7.08 3.58 0.87
C VAL A 5 -8.26 4.05 0.02
N ILE A 6 -8.36 5.36 -0.27
CA ILE A 6 -9.40 5.93 -1.13
C ILE A 6 -9.33 5.34 -2.55
N ASN A 7 -8.13 5.19 -3.12
CA ASN A 7 -7.94 4.55 -4.43
C ASN A 7 -8.31 3.07 -4.41
N ALA A 8 -8.05 2.36 -3.32
CA ALA A 8 -8.50 0.98 -3.15
C ALA A 8 -10.03 0.88 -3.07
N VAL A 9 -10.70 1.81 -2.38
CA VAL A 9 -12.17 1.90 -2.36
C VAL A 9 -12.69 2.12 -3.78
N LYS A 10 -12.13 3.10 -4.50
CA LYS A 10 -12.50 3.39 -5.90
C LYS A 10 -12.35 2.17 -6.80
N THR A 11 -11.26 1.43 -6.63
CA THR A 11 -11.00 0.20 -7.39
C THR A 11 -12.02 -0.90 -7.04
N ALA A 12 -12.33 -1.07 -5.76
CA ALA A 12 -13.30 -2.07 -5.30
C ALA A 12 -14.74 -1.77 -5.76
N LEU A 13 -15.10 -0.50 -5.92
CA LEU A 13 -16.45 -0.08 -6.35
C LEU A 13 -16.60 0.11 -7.87
N ALA A 14 -15.49 0.07 -8.64
CA ALA A 14 -15.51 0.20 -10.08
C ALA A 14 -16.42 -0.84 -10.81
N PRO A 15 -16.46 -2.14 -10.42
CA PRO A 15 -17.29 -3.14 -11.10
C PRO A 15 -18.80 -2.86 -11.05
N THR A 16 -19.28 -2.18 -9.99
CA THR A 16 -20.69 -1.82 -9.81
C THR A 16 -21.00 -0.39 -10.22
N ASN A 17 -19.97 0.38 -10.62
CA ASN A 17 -20.06 1.82 -10.89
C ASN A 17 -20.75 2.59 -9.76
N THR A 18 -20.57 2.14 -8.51
CA THR A 18 -21.18 2.76 -7.34
C THR A 18 -20.49 4.09 -7.06
N PRO A 19 -21.20 5.22 -7.10
CA PRO A 19 -20.60 6.50 -6.74
C PRO A 19 -20.32 6.51 -5.24
N PHE A 20 -19.25 7.16 -4.84
CA PHE A 20 -18.96 7.41 -3.43
C PHE A 20 -18.28 8.77 -3.29
N CYS A 21 -18.30 9.36 -2.10
CA CYS A 21 -17.46 10.50 -1.76
C CYS A 21 -16.91 10.36 -0.33
N ILE A 22 -15.77 10.99 -0.04
CA ILE A 22 -15.24 11.06 1.33
C ILE A 22 -15.99 12.09 2.16
N VAL A 23 -16.18 11.82 3.45
CA VAL A 23 -16.84 12.71 4.42
C VAL A 23 -16.03 12.78 5.73
N ASN A 24 -16.50 13.55 6.71
CA ASN A 24 -15.85 13.79 8.01
C ASN A 24 -14.38 14.25 7.87
N GLU A 25 -13.44 13.73 8.66
CA GLU A 25 -12.05 14.20 8.77
C GLU A 25 -11.33 14.39 7.42
N ALA A 26 -11.52 13.46 6.48
CA ALA A 26 -10.88 13.56 5.17
C ALA A 26 -11.46 14.69 4.30
N ALA A 27 -12.77 14.93 4.38
CA ALA A 27 -13.42 16.07 3.72
C ALA A 27 -13.13 17.40 4.44
N LEU A 28 -13.01 17.36 5.77
CA LEU A 28 -12.59 18.51 6.58
C LEU A 28 -11.17 18.96 6.19
N ASN A 29 -10.22 18.03 6.05
CA ASN A 29 -8.88 18.34 5.54
C ASN A 29 -8.89 18.92 4.13
N TYR A 30 -9.76 18.39 3.26
CA TYR A 30 -9.96 18.95 1.92
C TYR A 30 -10.42 20.42 1.98
N TYR A 31 -11.29 20.74 2.93
CA TYR A 31 -11.81 22.08 3.21
C TYR A 31 -11.08 22.81 4.37
N ASN A 32 -9.74 22.71 4.37
CA ASN A 32 -8.82 23.51 5.20
C ASN A 32 -8.94 23.37 6.72
N VAL A 33 -9.56 22.31 7.21
CA VAL A 33 -9.58 22.02 8.65
C VAL A 33 -8.43 21.06 8.98
N PRO A 34 -7.58 21.34 9.99
CA PRO A 34 -6.44 20.50 10.34
C PRO A 34 -6.85 19.30 11.21
N ARG A 35 -7.39 18.23 10.62
CA ARG A 35 -7.69 16.97 11.32
C ARG A 35 -6.63 15.90 11.09
N VAL A 36 -6.35 15.14 12.14
CA VAL A 36 -5.68 13.84 12.01
C VAL A 36 -6.74 12.84 11.59
N ILE A 37 -6.57 12.23 10.41
CA ILE A 37 -7.53 11.25 9.90
C ILE A 37 -7.34 9.94 10.66
N MET A 38 -8.33 9.58 11.48
CA MET A 38 -8.40 8.36 12.25
C MET A 38 -9.14 7.25 11.48
N ALA A 39 -10.10 7.63 10.65
CA ALA A 39 -10.83 6.73 9.77
C ALA A 39 -11.22 7.43 8.46
N ILE A 40 -11.27 6.67 7.36
CA ILE A 40 -11.88 7.13 6.12
C ILE A 40 -13.38 6.82 6.19
N GLU A 41 -14.19 7.85 6.30
CA GLU A 41 -15.63 7.75 6.13
C GLU A 41 -16.00 8.04 4.67
N ILE A 42 -16.83 7.18 4.07
CA ILE A 42 -17.37 7.39 2.72
C ILE A 42 -18.89 7.36 2.76
N CYS A 43 -19.53 8.18 1.93
CA CYS A 43 -20.95 8.04 1.60
C CYS A 43 -21.12 7.32 0.26
N VAL A 44 -22.14 6.46 0.17
CA VAL A 44 -22.63 5.79 -1.05
C VAL A 44 -24.16 5.90 -1.11
N PRO A 45 -24.82 5.77 -2.27
CA PRO A 45 -26.28 5.75 -2.33
C PRO A 45 -26.86 4.74 -1.33
N GLU A 46 -27.88 5.11 -0.56
CA GLU A 46 -28.45 4.23 0.48
C GLU A 46 -28.86 2.86 -0.09
N CYS A 47 -29.41 2.83 -1.31
CA CYS A 47 -29.77 1.61 -2.02
C CYS A 47 -28.56 0.72 -2.39
N ASP A 48 -27.38 1.31 -2.54
CA ASP A 48 -26.12 0.63 -2.88
C ASP A 48 -25.31 0.23 -1.65
N LEU A 49 -25.72 0.62 -0.43
CA LEU A 49 -25.00 0.32 0.81
C LEU A 49 -24.71 -1.19 0.98
N PRO A 50 -25.67 -2.12 0.78
CA PRO A 50 -25.40 -3.55 0.89
C PRO A 50 -24.44 -4.08 -0.19
N ILE A 51 -24.57 -3.57 -1.41
CA ILE A 51 -23.71 -3.96 -2.54
C ILE A 51 -22.28 -3.45 -2.30
N THR A 52 -22.13 -2.22 -1.84
CA THR A 52 -20.85 -1.61 -1.46
C THR A 52 -20.15 -2.44 -0.39
N ALA A 53 -20.85 -2.78 0.69
CA ALA A 53 -20.30 -3.64 1.74
C ALA A 53 -19.87 -5.00 1.19
N SER A 54 -20.66 -5.61 0.31
CA SER A 54 -20.31 -6.87 -0.35
C SER A 54 -19.09 -6.73 -1.27
N GLN A 55 -18.96 -5.62 -2.01
CA GLN A 55 -17.82 -5.37 -2.91
C GLN A 55 -16.52 -5.18 -2.13
N LEU A 56 -16.55 -4.34 -1.08
CA LEU A 56 -15.40 -4.17 -0.19
C LEU A 56 -15.01 -5.50 0.47
N ALA A 57 -15.98 -6.28 0.95
CA ALA A 57 -15.72 -7.61 1.52
C ALA A 57 -15.12 -8.59 0.49
N SER A 58 -15.47 -8.46 -0.80
CA SER A 58 -14.91 -9.28 -1.88
C SER A 58 -13.46 -8.92 -2.23
N TYR A 59 -13.05 -7.67 -1.99
CA TYR A 59 -11.66 -7.20 -2.08
C TYR A 59 -10.86 -7.58 -0.82
N ALA A 60 -10.91 -8.87 -0.45
CA ALA A 60 -10.44 -9.40 0.83
C ALA A 60 -8.91 -9.28 1.05
N ASP A 61 -8.13 -9.11 -0.02
CA ASP A 61 -6.69 -8.84 0.05
C ASP A 61 -6.42 -7.47 0.68
N VAL A 62 -7.34 -6.51 0.53
CA VAL A 62 -7.22 -5.14 1.05
C VAL A 62 -8.15 -4.91 2.25
N PHE A 63 -9.45 -5.20 2.14
CA PHE A 63 -10.45 -4.84 3.15
C PHE A 63 -10.91 -6.05 3.98
N ARG A 64 -11.08 -5.87 5.29
CA ARG A 64 -11.69 -6.85 6.21
C ARG A 64 -12.95 -6.23 6.74
N SER A 65 -14.05 -6.96 6.83
CA SER A 65 -15.10 -6.56 7.77
C SER A 65 -14.49 -6.46 9.17
N HIS A 66 -14.67 -5.32 9.82
CA HIS A 66 -14.13 -5.03 11.14
C HIS A 66 -15.30 -4.61 12.04
N PRO A 67 -15.85 -5.55 12.82
CA PRO A 67 -16.98 -5.27 13.69
C PRO A 67 -16.66 -4.15 14.67
N TRP A 68 -17.68 -3.38 15.02
CA TRP A 68 -17.56 -2.40 16.10
C TRP A 68 -17.26 -3.13 17.43
N PRO A 69 -16.37 -2.59 18.28
CA PRO A 69 -16.09 -3.17 19.58
C PRO A 69 -17.35 -3.21 20.45
N ASP A 70 -17.49 -4.27 21.26
CA ASP A 70 -18.66 -4.47 22.12
C ASP A 70 -18.79 -3.38 23.19
N GLU A 71 -17.67 -2.82 23.65
CA GLU A 71 -17.63 -1.71 24.61
C GLU A 71 -17.96 -0.38 23.95
N ALA A 72 -18.96 0.33 24.50
CA ALA A 72 -19.38 1.66 24.06
C ALA A 72 -18.29 2.70 24.33
N SER A 73 -17.65 3.20 23.27
CA SER A 73 -16.99 4.51 23.32
C SER A 73 -18.04 5.55 22.94
N CYS A 74 -18.44 6.39 23.91
CA CYS A 74 -19.53 7.37 23.77
C CYS A 74 -19.46 8.26 22.51
N ASN A 75 -18.28 8.44 21.91
CA ASN A 75 -18.06 9.35 20.79
C ASN A 75 -18.32 8.76 19.38
N THR A 76 -18.54 7.44 19.22
CA THR A 76 -18.75 6.82 17.89
C THR A 76 -19.96 5.88 17.82
N ASP A 77 -20.79 5.85 18.85
CA ASP A 77 -21.91 4.90 18.93
C ASP A 77 -22.92 5.07 17.79
N TYR A 78 -23.08 6.29 17.28
CA TYR A 78 -23.97 6.59 16.16
C TYR A 78 -23.52 6.01 14.81
N LEU A 79 -22.25 5.62 14.68
CA LEU A 79 -21.70 4.99 13.47
C LEU A 79 -21.84 3.46 13.49
N ARG A 80 -22.15 2.86 14.64
CA ARG A 80 -22.26 1.40 14.84
C ARG A 80 -23.21 0.67 13.88
N PRO A 81 -24.35 1.25 13.46
CA PRO A 81 -25.24 0.59 12.50
C PRO A 81 -24.61 0.36 11.12
N TYR A 82 -23.51 1.04 10.81
CA TYR A 82 -22.96 1.08 9.46
C TYR A 82 -21.76 0.13 9.29
N PRO A 83 -21.59 -0.44 8.07
CA PRO A 83 -20.46 -1.32 7.75
C PRO A 83 -19.12 -0.63 8.01
N ARG A 84 -18.29 -1.30 8.81
CA ARG A 84 -16.92 -0.88 9.09
C ARG A 84 -15.94 -1.93 8.58
N PHE A 85 -14.86 -1.44 7.97
CA PHE A 85 -13.80 -2.24 7.39
C PHE A 85 -12.43 -1.80 7.92
N GLN A 86 -11.50 -2.74 7.96
CA GLN A 86 -10.08 -2.44 8.11
C GLN A 86 -9.38 -2.66 6.77
N ALA A 87 -8.82 -1.59 6.20
CA ALA A 87 -7.98 -1.63 5.01
C ALA A 87 -6.53 -1.96 5.41
N PHE A 88 -5.86 -2.83 4.65
CA PHE A 88 -4.46 -3.18 4.85
C PHE A 88 -3.70 -2.91 3.57
N ILE A 89 -2.74 -1.99 3.62
CA ILE A 89 -1.94 -1.58 2.48
C ILE A 89 -0.50 -1.42 2.97
N GLU A 90 0.45 -2.10 2.33
CA GLU A 90 1.89 -1.98 2.60
C GLU A 90 2.25 -2.18 4.09
N GLY A 91 1.69 -3.21 4.72
CA GLY A 91 1.94 -3.52 6.14
C GLY A 91 1.26 -2.58 7.15
N GLN A 92 0.56 -1.54 6.71
CA GLN A 92 -0.21 -0.64 7.57
C GLN A 92 -1.70 -0.97 7.52
N SER A 93 -2.41 -0.67 8.61
CA SER A 93 -3.85 -0.87 8.71
C SER A 93 -4.59 0.45 8.97
N PHE A 94 -5.72 0.66 8.31
CA PHE A 94 -6.52 1.89 8.43
C PHE A 94 -8.03 1.58 8.45
N SER A 95 -8.81 2.32 9.23
CA SER A 95 -10.26 2.09 9.36
C SER A 95 -11.03 2.75 8.21
N VAL A 96 -12.04 2.08 7.67
CA VAL A 96 -12.96 2.59 6.64
C VAL A 96 -14.40 2.36 7.08
N ILE A 97 -15.25 3.37 7.01
CA ILE A 97 -16.67 3.29 7.41
C ILE A 97 -17.52 3.70 6.21
N VAL A 98 -18.54 2.90 5.92
CA VAL A 98 -19.43 3.12 4.76
C VAL A 98 -20.79 3.60 5.24
N LEU A 99 -21.11 4.84 4.93
CA LEU A 99 -22.35 5.51 5.30
C LEU A 99 -23.28 5.62 4.08
N PRO A 100 -24.61 5.62 4.26
CA PRO A 100 -25.52 6.01 3.20
C PRO A 100 -25.40 7.52 2.93
N ASP A 101 -25.69 7.95 1.71
CA ASP A 101 -25.72 9.36 1.32
C ASP A 101 -26.78 10.15 2.09
N THR A 102 -27.86 9.49 2.50
CA THR A 102 -28.87 10.05 3.41
C THR A 102 -28.34 10.40 4.80
N PHE A 103 -27.17 9.88 5.22
CA PHE A 103 -26.56 10.24 6.51
C PHE A 103 -26.16 11.73 6.56
N TYR A 104 -25.56 12.23 5.48
CA TYR A 104 -25.18 13.64 5.31
C TYR A 104 -26.16 14.38 4.37
N HIS A 105 -27.36 13.83 4.10
CA HIS A 105 -28.34 14.45 3.18
C HIS A 105 -27.73 14.81 1.80
N LEU A 106 -26.90 13.91 1.26
CA LEU A 106 -26.22 14.07 -0.02
C LEU A 106 -26.99 13.46 -1.20
N ASP A 107 -28.18 12.90 -0.97
CA ASP A 107 -28.97 12.26 -2.02
C ASP A 107 -29.58 13.29 -3.02
N PRO A 108 -29.55 13.02 -4.34
CA PRO A 108 -28.82 11.95 -5.00
C PRO A 108 -27.31 12.24 -5.04
N LEU A 109 -26.49 11.29 -4.55
CA LEU A 109 -25.06 11.48 -4.31
C LEU A 109 -24.28 12.05 -5.51
N ARG A 110 -24.53 11.57 -6.73
CA ARG A 110 -23.78 11.97 -7.94
C ARG A 110 -23.84 13.46 -8.21
N ASN A 111 -24.96 14.11 -7.90
CA ASN A 111 -25.17 15.54 -8.13
C ASN A 111 -24.50 16.41 -7.08
N ASN A 112 -24.10 15.83 -5.96
CA ASN A 112 -23.46 16.51 -4.85
C ASN A 112 -21.95 16.26 -4.80
N ILE A 113 -21.37 15.50 -5.75
CA ILE A 113 -19.92 15.32 -5.88
C ILE A 113 -19.33 16.39 -6.79
N VAL A 114 -18.28 17.06 -6.32
CA VAL A 114 -17.52 18.07 -7.06
C VAL A 114 -16.96 17.47 -8.35
N GLN A 115 -17.20 18.13 -9.47
CA GLN A 115 -16.65 17.73 -10.77
C GLN A 115 -15.34 18.48 -11.02
N ILE A 116 -14.27 18.12 -10.31
CA ILE A 116 -13.00 18.87 -10.34
C ILE A 116 -12.46 19.08 -11.77
N GLN A 117 -12.68 18.10 -12.66
CA GLN A 117 -12.28 18.16 -14.06
C GLN A 117 -12.94 19.30 -14.88
N THR A 118 -13.97 19.96 -14.36
CA THR A 118 -14.60 21.11 -15.04
C THR A 118 -13.94 22.44 -14.69
N TYR A 119 -13.02 22.47 -13.71
CA TYR A 119 -12.33 23.68 -13.29
C TYR A 119 -11.09 23.95 -14.19
N PRO A 120 -10.81 25.21 -14.56
CA PRO A 120 -9.55 25.58 -15.19
C PRO A 120 -8.37 25.28 -14.26
N LEU A 121 -7.33 24.60 -14.75
CA LEU A 121 -6.19 24.14 -13.94
C LEU A 121 -5.46 25.29 -13.21
N ASP A 122 -5.40 26.47 -13.81
CA ASP A 122 -4.80 27.68 -13.23
C ASP A 122 -5.60 28.25 -12.05
N GLN A 123 -6.89 27.89 -11.95
CA GLN A 123 -7.83 28.35 -10.94
C GLN A 123 -8.08 27.34 -9.82
N ILE A 124 -7.40 26.19 -9.83
CA ILE A 124 -7.52 25.20 -8.75
C ILE A 124 -6.51 25.52 -7.65
N ARG A 125 -6.99 25.60 -6.41
CA ARG A 125 -6.15 25.48 -5.21
C ARG A 125 -6.62 24.29 -4.38
N PHE A 126 -5.72 23.76 -3.57
CA PHE A 126 -6.06 22.77 -2.55
C PHE A 126 -5.70 23.33 -1.17
N SER A 127 -6.36 22.81 -0.15
CA SER A 127 -6.05 23.10 1.25
C SER A 127 -4.60 22.71 1.59
N ARG A 128 -3.96 23.50 2.46
CA ARG A 128 -2.62 23.17 3.00
C ARG A 128 -2.59 21.97 3.94
N GLN A 129 -3.76 21.55 4.42
CA GLN A 129 -3.94 20.33 5.20
C GLN A 129 -3.93 19.08 4.29
N PHE A 130 -3.96 19.29 2.97
CA PHE A 130 -3.79 18.25 1.98
C PHE A 130 -2.35 18.28 1.45
N ASP A 131 -1.62 17.19 1.67
CA ASP A 131 -0.20 17.06 1.32
C ASP A 131 0.05 17.23 -0.19
N PHE A 132 0.59 18.40 -0.55
CA PHE A 132 0.94 18.82 -1.92
C PHE A 132 2.14 18.11 -2.54
N SER A 133 2.82 17.21 -1.82
CA SER A 133 3.90 16.38 -2.43
C SER A 133 3.38 15.38 -3.47
N LYS A 134 2.05 15.32 -3.67
CA LYS A 134 1.36 14.37 -4.54
C LYS A 134 0.86 15.02 -5.82
N ASN A 135 0.92 14.26 -6.91
CA ASN A 135 0.47 14.65 -8.25
C ASN A 135 -0.96 15.24 -8.21
N LEU A 136 -1.16 16.42 -8.81
CA LEU A 136 -2.46 17.08 -8.99
C LEU A 136 -3.53 16.15 -9.56
N ASP A 137 -3.16 15.25 -10.49
CA ASP A 137 -4.06 14.24 -11.06
C ASP A 137 -4.60 13.28 -9.99
N THR A 138 -3.80 12.99 -8.96
CA THR A 138 -4.20 12.12 -7.86
C THR A 138 -5.20 12.83 -6.95
N LEU A 139 -4.95 14.10 -6.65
CA LEU A 139 -5.83 14.92 -5.80
C LEU A 139 -7.17 15.23 -6.48
N SER A 140 -7.17 15.53 -7.78
CA SER A 140 -8.38 15.77 -8.56
C SER A 140 -9.27 14.53 -8.71
N SER A 141 -8.72 13.35 -8.45
CA SER A 141 -9.43 12.08 -8.59
C SER A 141 -10.20 11.62 -7.34
N ILE A 142 -10.04 12.35 -6.22
CA ILE A 142 -10.68 12.09 -4.93
C ILE A 142 -12.11 12.63 -4.97
N PRO A 143 -13.13 11.78 -4.86
CA PRO A 143 -14.50 12.25 -4.89
C PRO A 143 -14.86 12.90 -3.55
N VAL A 144 -15.15 14.20 -3.59
CA VAL A 144 -15.53 15.02 -2.43
C VAL A 144 -16.91 15.63 -2.66
N PRO A 145 -17.73 15.80 -1.59
CA PRO A 145 -19.00 16.49 -1.71
C PRO A 145 -18.78 18.00 -1.90
N ARG A 146 -19.71 18.68 -2.57
CA ARG A 146 -19.76 20.15 -2.62
C ARG A 146 -19.80 20.74 -1.21
N LEU A 147 -19.10 21.84 -0.96
CA LEU A 147 -19.03 22.45 0.37
C LEU A 147 -20.42 22.83 0.90
N ALA A 148 -21.25 23.42 0.05
CA ALA A 148 -22.61 23.82 0.39
C ALA A 148 -23.49 22.64 0.82
N THR A 149 -23.42 21.52 0.09
CA THR A 149 -24.20 20.32 0.45
C THR A 149 -23.65 19.66 1.70
N LEU A 150 -22.33 19.54 1.84
CA LEU A 150 -21.70 18.96 3.03
C LEU A 150 -22.06 19.75 4.30
N LEU A 151 -21.92 21.07 4.27
CA LEU A 151 -22.23 21.95 5.40
C LEU A 151 -23.71 21.88 5.79
N GLN A 152 -24.61 22.00 4.81
CA GLN A 152 -26.05 21.93 5.03
C GLN A 152 -26.48 20.54 5.54
N GLY A 153 -25.86 19.50 5.01
CA GLY A 153 -26.08 18.11 5.40
C GLY A 153 -25.65 17.82 6.84
N ALA A 154 -24.45 18.26 7.21
CA ALA A 154 -23.94 18.14 8.57
C ALA A 154 -24.82 18.91 9.58
N ALA A 155 -25.26 20.12 9.22
CA ALA A 155 -26.16 20.91 10.06
C ALA A 155 -27.55 20.27 10.21
N GLN A 156 -28.13 19.76 9.12
CA GLN A 156 -29.39 19.00 9.16
C GLN A 156 -29.25 17.76 10.05
N ARG A 157 -28.18 16.96 9.86
CA ARG A 157 -27.90 15.77 10.68
C ARG A 157 -27.74 16.12 12.15
N TYR A 158 -27.04 17.22 12.48
CA TYR A 158 -26.94 17.70 13.86
C TYR A 158 -28.31 18.04 14.45
N LEU A 159 -29.18 18.72 13.68
CA LEU A 159 -30.51 19.08 14.17
C LEU A 159 -31.39 17.86 14.45
N GLU A 160 -31.25 16.80 13.66
CA GLU A 160 -31.98 15.53 13.78
C GLU A 160 -31.47 14.65 14.92
N SER A 161 -30.14 14.51 15.05
CA SER A 161 -29.51 13.53 15.95
C SER A 161 -29.02 14.11 17.27
N LYS A 162 -28.73 15.41 17.30
CA LYS A 162 -27.99 16.10 18.38
C LYS A 162 -26.59 15.53 18.66
N GLU A 163 -25.99 14.85 17.68
CA GLU A 163 -24.62 14.36 17.76
C GLU A 163 -23.61 15.52 17.77
N TYR A 164 -22.83 15.63 18.85
CA TYR A 164 -21.87 16.73 19.02
C TYR A 164 -20.82 16.77 17.90
N ALA A 165 -20.40 15.61 17.38
CA ALA A 165 -19.46 15.52 16.26
C ALA A 165 -19.96 16.27 15.00
N MET A 166 -21.27 16.27 14.75
CA MET A 166 -21.86 16.98 13.61
C MET A 166 -21.89 18.49 13.85
N ALA A 167 -22.14 18.95 15.08
CA ALA A 167 -22.03 20.37 15.43
C ALA A 167 -20.60 20.89 15.24
N VAL A 168 -19.61 20.09 15.66
CA VAL A 168 -18.18 20.39 15.46
C VAL A 168 -17.85 20.44 13.98
N CYS A 169 -18.32 19.49 13.17
CA CYS A 169 -18.12 19.50 11.72
C CYS A 169 -18.65 20.79 11.07
N VAL A 170 -19.84 21.26 11.45
CA VAL A 170 -20.41 22.53 10.94
C VAL A 170 -19.54 23.72 11.35
N GLU A 171 -19.14 23.79 12.61
CA GLU A 171 -18.29 24.86 13.14
C GLU A 171 -16.94 24.91 12.43
N GLU A 172 -16.31 23.75 12.23
CA GLU A 172 -15.01 23.65 11.59
C GLU A 172 -15.05 23.96 10.09
N LEU A 173 -16.11 23.59 9.37
CA LEU A 173 -16.27 23.99 7.97
C LEU A 173 -16.46 25.51 7.84
N VAL A 174 -17.23 26.12 8.75
CA VAL A 174 -17.41 27.59 8.80
C VAL A 174 -16.07 28.30 9.04
N ASP A 175 -15.29 27.82 10.00
CA ASP A 175 -14.02 28.44 10.37
C ASP A 175 -12.93 28.14 9.34
N GLY A 176 -12.85 26.90 8.86
CA GLY A 176 -11.82 26.41 7.93
C GLY A 176 -11.91 27.05 6.56
N MET A 177 -13.13 27.32 6.09
CA MET A 177 -13.39 27.95 4.79
C MET A 177 -13.77 29.43 4.90
N ASN A 178 -13.66 30.02 6.10
CA ASN A 178 -14.03 31.41 6.39
C ASN A 178 -15.40 31.81 5.79
N LEU A 179 -16.43 31.04 6.09
CA LEU A 179 -17.76 31.27 5.53
C LEU A 179 -18.45 32.46 6.21
N ASP A 180 -19.26 33.19 5.46
CA ASP A 180 -20.05 34.31 5.94
C ASP A 180 -21.53 34.19 5.53
N GLU A 181 -22.36 35.10 6.05
CA GLU A 181 -23.80 35.12 5.78
C GLU A 181 -24.11 35.26 4.28
N THR A 182 -23.32 36.04 3.55
CA THR A 182 -23.52 36.25 2.11
C THR A 182 -23.28 34.96 1.35
N TRP A 183 -22.21 34.23 1.68
CA TRP A 183 -21.92 32.93 1.11
C TRP A 183 -23.07 31.94 1.39
N CYS A 184 -23.60 31.91 2.62
CA CYS A 184 -24.72 31.04 2.96
C CYS A 184 -25.97 31.30 2.11
N LEU A 185 -26.37 32.58 1.94
CA LEU A 185 -27.55 32.95 1.15
C LEU A 185 -27.42 32.63 -0.33
N ASN A 186 -26.19 32.63 -0.86
CA ASN A 186 -25.94 32.33 -2.27
C ASN A 186 -25.95 30.82 -2.55
N HIS A 187 -25.40 30.01 -1.62
CA HIS A 187 -25.10 28.60 -1.90
C HIS A 187 -26.04 27.60 -1.20
N LEU A 188 -26.66 27.97 -0.08
CA LEU A 188 -27.53 27.05 0.68
C LEU A 188 -28.98 27.10 0.20
N ASP A 189 -29.72 26.05 0.54
CA ASP A 189 -31.17 25.98 0.32
C ASP A 189 -31.87 26.82 1.40
N THR A 190 -32.29 28.02 1.00
CA THR A 190 -32.93 28.99 1.89
C THR A 190 -34.33 28.58 2.33
N GLU A 191 -34.95 27.53 1.75
CA GLU A 191 -36.23 27.01 2.25
C GLU A 191 -36.03 26.21 3.55
N LYS A 192 -34.81 25.73 3.83
CA LYS A 192 -34.45 25.02 5.07
C LYS A 192 -34.07 25.99 6.20
N ASN A 193 -35.00 26.88 6.57
CA ASN A 193 -34.77 27.98 7.53
C ASN A 193 -34.00 27.58 8.79
N LYS A 194 -34.39 26.49 9.48
CA LYS A 194 -33.72 26.05 10.72
C LYS A 194 -32.27 25.60 10.52
N VAL A 195 -31.96 25.01 9.36
CA VAL A 195 -30.60 24.57 9.03
C VAL A 195 -29.71 25.77 8.77
N VAL A 196 -30.23 26.74 8.00
CA VAL A 196 -29.54 28.00 7.72
C VAL A 196 -29.32 28.79 9.00
N GLU A 197 -30.34 28.93 9.86
CA GLU A 197 -30.21 29.56 11.20
C GLU A 197 -29.09 28.90 12.03
N CYS A 198 -29.05 27.57 12.08
CA CYS A 198 -28.00 26.84 12.80
C CYS A 198 -26.58 27.17 12.30
N ILE A 199 -26.41 27.34 10.98
CA ILE A 199 -25.12 27.68 10.37
C ILE A 199 -24.79 29.16 10.63
N LEU A 200 -25.75 30.06 10.49
CA LEU A 200 -25.58 31.49 10.75
C LEU A 200 -25.20 31.76 12.21
N ASP A 201 -25.75 30.99 13.17
CA ASP A 201 -25.34 31.05 14.57
C ASP A 201 -23.86 30.67 14.77
N ARG A 202 -23.35 29.68 14.02
CA ARG A 202 -21.91 29.36 14.02
C ARG A 202 -21.08 30.49 13.41
N ILE A 203 -21.55 31.11 12.33
CA ILE A 203 -20.87 32.26 11.71
C ILE A 203 -20.82 33.45 12.67
N ALA A 204 -21.92 33.76 13.36
CA ALA A 204 -21.99 34.87 14.32
C ALA A 204 -21.03 34.69 15.51
N SER A 205 -20.73 33.44 15.88
CA SER A 205 -19.82 33.12 16.99
C SER A 205 -18.35 32.94 16.56
N LYS A 206 -18.02 33.06 15.26
CA LYS A 206 -16.68 32.82 14.69
C LYS A 206 -15.55 33.60 15.35
N GLY A 207 -15.78 34.88 15.65
CA GLY A 207 -14.79 35.72 16.32
C GLY A 207 -14.39 35.22 17.72
N SER A 208 -15.30 34.55 18.44
CA SER A 208 -15.02 34.05 19.80
C SER A 208 -14.13 32.80 19.84
N ARG A 209 -13.88 32.16 18.69
CA ARG A 209 -13.03 30.96 18.59
C ARG A 209 -11.59 31.27 18.22
N ILE A 210 -11.27 32.53 17.91
CA ILE A 210 -9.89 32.95 17.64
C ILE A 210 -9.10 32.89 18.94
N SER A 211 -7.95 32.22 18.91
CA SER A 211 -7.09 32.07 20.08
C SER A 211 -6.58 33.44 20.55
N GLU A 212 -6.57 33.67 21.87
CA GLU A 212 -5.96 34.86 22.47
C GLU A 212 -4.47 35.01 22.12
N PHE A 213 -3.81 33.90 21.76
CA PHE A 213 -2.41 33.88 21.32
C PHE A 213 -2.22 34.23 19.84
N GLN A 214 -3.29 34.35 19.07
CA GLN A 214 -3.28 34.69 17.64
C GLN A 214 -4.38 35.69 17.29
N PRO A 215 -4.39 36.89 17.92
CA PRO A 215 -5.50 37.84 17.81
C PRO A 215 -5.66 38.48 16.41
N GLY A 216 -4.70 38.27 15.50
CA GLY A 216 -4.71 38.80 14.14
C GLY A 216 -5.28 37.85 13.08
N ASN A 217 -5.61 36.62 13.44
CA ASN A 217 -6.16 35.65 12.49
C ASN A 217 -7.59 36.02 12.09
N ILE A 218 -8.00 35.63 10.89
CA ILE A 218 -9.37 35.81 10.40
C ILE A 218 -10.32 34.81 11.05
N THR A 219 -9.88 33.55 11.21
CA THR A 219 -10.59 32.49 11.92
C THR A 219 -9.61 31.69 12.77
N CYS A 220 -10.06 30.66 13.50
CA CYS A 220 -9.15 29.77 14.22
C CYS A 220 -8.23 28.94 13.28
N PHE A 221 -8.53 28.88 11.98
CA PHE A 221 -7.75 28.12 10.97
C PHE A 221 -7.17 28.97 9.84
N VAL A 222 -7.64 30.21 9.66
CA VAL A 222 -7.25 31.10 8.56
C VAL A 222 -6.54 32.34 9.12
N GLU A 223 -5.28 32.51 8.73
CA GLU A 223 -4.39 33.53 9.30
C GLU A 223 -4.46 34.86 8.54
N THR A 224 -4.64 34.83 7.21
CA THR A 224 -4.50 36.01 6.35
C THR A 224 -5.59 36.15 5.30
N GLU A 225 -5.81 37.38 4.80
CA GLU A 225 -6.76 37.67 3.72
C GLU A 225 -6.34 37.06 2.37
N GLU A 226 -5.05 36.76 2.21
CA GLU A 226 -4.55 36.01 1.07
C GLU A 226 -4.98 34.56 1.14
N GLU A 227 -4.77 33.90 2.29
CA GLU A 227 -5.26 32.53 2.52
C GLU A 227 -6.78 32.46 2.33
N ALA A 228 -7.54 33.40 2.91
CA ALA A 228 -9.00 33.45 2.74
C ALA A 228 -9.45 33.56 1.27
N ARG A 229 -8.68 34.26 0.41
CA ARG A 229 -8.95 34.35 -1.03
C ARG A 229 -8.60 33.06 -1.75
N ASP A 230 -7.48 32.43 -1.39
CA ASP A 230 -7.05 31.17 -1.98
C ASP A 230 -8.02 30.02 -1.68
N LEU A 231 -8.62 30.01 -0.50
CA LEU A 231 -9.64 29.01 -0.13
C LEU A 231 -10.86 29.03 -1.04
N ARG A 232 -11.21 30.18 -1.63
CA ARG A 232 -12.33 30.28 -2.58
C ARG A 232 -12.06 29.55 -3.90
N MET A 233 -10.79 29.31 -4.20
CA MET A 233 -10.35 28.55 -5.38
C MET A 233 -10.31 27.04 -5.13
N ILE A 234 -10.69 26.56 -3.93
CA ILE A 234 -10.84 25.12 -3.68
C ILE A 234 -12.09 24.61 -4.43
N PRO A 235 -11.97 23.58 -5.28
CA PRO A 235 -13.11 23.03 -6.00
C PRO A 235 -14.27 22.64 -5.07
N GLY A 236 -15.48 23.06 -5.44
CA GLY A 236 -16.68 22.87 -4.63
C GLY A 236 -16.97 23.98 -3.62
N TYR A 237 -16.11 25.00 -3.47
CA TYR A 237 -16.39 26.18 -2.62
C TYR A 237 -17.56 27.02 -3.16
N ASP A 238 -17.52 27.39 -4.44
CA ASP A 238 -18.54 28.25 -5.08
C ASP A 238 -19.70 27.45 -5.71
N GLU A 239 -19.75 26.13 -5.53
CA GLU A 239 -20.86 25.31 -6.03
C GLU A 239 -22.05 25.38 -5.07
N PRO A 240 -23.24 25.82 -5.52
CA PRO A 240 -24.43 25.81 -4.67
C PRO A 240 -24.81 24.37 -4.33
N SER A 241 -25.47 24.21 -3.18
CA SER A 241 -26.11 22.94 -2.84
C SER A 241 -27.04 22.51 -3.97
N TRP A 242 -27.15 21.20 -4.20
CA TRP A 242 -27.94 20.69 -5.33
C TRP A 242 -29.37 21.24 -5.36
N THR A 243 -30.03 21.33 -4.20
CA THR A 243 -31.37 21.91 -4.09
C THR A 243 -31.40 23.40 -4.46
N ARG A 244 -30.38 24.18 -4.05
CA ARG A 244 -30.25 25.59 -4.42
C ARG A 244 -30.01 25.77 -5.92
N GLU A 245 -29.20 24.90 -6.52
CA GLU A 245 -28.99 24.87 -7.97
C GLU A 245 -30.30 24.60 -8.72
N GLN A 246 -31.15 23.71 -8.19
CA GLN A 246 -32.47 23.44 -8.78
C GLN A 246 -33.44 24.61 -8.65
N GLN A 247 -33.44 25.31 -7.50
CA GLN A 247 -34.28 26.49 -7.26
C GLN A 247 -33.91 27.67 -8.19
N THR A 248 -32.65 27.77 -8.59
CA THR A 248 -32.13 28.90 -9.39
C THR A 248 -32.18 28.65 -10.90
N LYS A 249 -32.46 27.41 -11.35
CA LYS A 249 -32.63 27.08 -12.77
C LYS A 249 -33.93 27.69 -13.33
N PRO A 250 -33.91 28.32 -14.51
CA PRO A 250 -35.12 28.79 -15.18
C PRO A 250 -36.12 27.64 -15.37
N LYS A 251 -37.40 27.86 -15.03
CA LYS A 251 -38.48 26.89 -15.28
C LYS A 251 -38.78 26.78 -16.78
N GLU A 252 -37.94 26.11 -17.55
CA GLU A 252 -38.31 25.61 -18.88
C GLU A 252 -38.88 24.19 -18.78
N ILE A 253 -40.22 24.11 -18.94
CA ILE A 253 -41.05 22.96 -19.35
C ILE A 253 -40.62 21.59 -18.79
N GLN A 254 -40.94 21.33 -17.51
CA GLN A 254 -41.19 19.96 -17.04
C GLN A 254 -42.65 19.59 -17.29
N ASN A 255 -42.98 19.18 -18.52
CA ASN A 255 -44.10 18.29 -18.78
C ASN A 255 -43.54 16.88 -18.94
N PHE A 256 -43.40 16.16 -17.82
CA PHE A 256 -43.21 14.71 -17.83
C PHE A 256 -44.36 14.09 -17.03
N ASP A 257 -45.30 13.47 -17.73
CA ASP A 257 -46.46 12.77 -17.16
C ASP A 257 -45.98 11.44 -16.55
N PRO A 258 -46.15 11.20 -15.24
CA PRO A 258 -45.67 9.98 -14.59
C PRO A 258 -46.56 8.74 -14.83
N ARG A 259 -47.56 8.79 -15.72
CA ARG A 259 -48.53 7.69 -15.92
C ARG A 259 -48.26 6.72 -17.06
N LEU A 260 -47.03 6.60 -17.56
CA LEU A 260 -46.67 5.58 -18.55
C LEU A 260 -45.39 4.83 -18.16
N THR A 261 -45.53 3.84 -17.28
CA THR A 261 -44.57 2.72 -17.18
C THR A 261 -45.33 1.41 -17.42
N PRO A 262 -44.94 0.57 -18.39
CA PRO A 262 -45.65 -0.68 -18.66
C PRO A 262 -45.24 -1.76 -17.65
N GLY A 263 -46.24 -2.49 -17.13
CA GLY A 263 -46.18 -3.42 -15.99
C GLY A 263 -45.27 -4.65 -16.11
N TRP A 264 -44.36 -4.72 -17.08
CA TRP A 264 -43.39 -5.81 -17.20
C TRP A 264 -42.17 -5.66 -16.26
N LEU A 265 -41.89 -4.44 -15.77
CA LEU A 265 -40.81 -4.17 -14.82
C LEU A 265 -41.07 -4.74 -13.41
N GLN A 266 -42.33 -4.83 -12.98
CA GLN A 266 -42.68 -5.46 -11.70
C GLN A 266 -42.54 -6.99 -11.72
N SER A 267 -42.80 -7.63 -12.86
CA SER A 267 -42.63 -9.07 -13.03
C SER A 267 -41.16 -9.49 -13.16
N ALA A 268 -40.31 -8.63 -13.75
CA ALA A 268 -38.87 -8.85 -13.84
C ALA A 268 -38.18 -8.76 -12.46
N LEU A 269 -38.62 -7.84 -11.59
CA LEU A 269 -38.08 -7.72 -10.21
C LEU A 269 -38.41 -8.92 -9.33
N LEU A 270 -39.55 -9.58 -9.55
CA LEU A 270 -39.96 -10.75 -8.76
C LEU A 270 -39.19 -12.00 -9.20
N PHE A 271 -38.91 -12.17 -10.50
CA PHE A 271 -38.07 -13.26 -11.02
C PHE A 271 -36.60 -13.12 -10.61
N LEU A 272 -36.07 -11.88 -10.54
CA LEU A 272 -34.70 -11.64 -10.08
C LEU A 272 -34.52 -12.00 -8.59
N LYS A 273 -35.53 -11.73 -7.74
CA LYS A 273 -35.47 -12.04 -6.30
C LYS A 273 -35.42 -13.54 -6.01
N THR A 274 -36.07 -14.37 -6.82
CA THR A 274 -36.06 -15.84 -6.66
C THR A 274 -34.79 -16.48 -7.23
N ALA A 275 -34.17 -15.89 -8.25
CA ALA A 275 -32.85 -16.33 -8.73
C ALA A 275 -31.73 -16.02 -7.73
N ILE A 276 -31.85 -14.91 -6.98
CA ILE A 276 -30.85 -14.48 -5.97
C ILE A 276 -30.92 -15.33 -4.69
N SER A 277 -32.07 -15.93 -4.34
CA SER A 277 -32.13 -16.82 -3.17
C SER A 277 -31.45 -18.17 -3.39
N ASN A 278 -31.40 -18.65 -4.64
CA ASN A 278 -30.79 -19.94 -4.99
C ASN A 278 -29.29 -19.86 -5.32
N LEU A 279 -28.71 -18.65 -5.32
CA LEU A 279 -27.26 -18.43 -5.40
C LEU A 279 -26.58 -18.32 -4.03
N LYS A 280 -27.35 -18.28 -2.93
CA LYS A 280 -26.79 -18.22 -1.56
C LYS A 280 -26.19 -19.53 -1.05
N SER A 281 -26.41 -20.66 -1.73
CA SER A 281 -25.85 -21.97 -1.35
C SER A 281 -24.73 -22.47 -2.27
N ALA A 282 -24.25 -21.67 -3.23
CA ALA A 282 -23.18 -22.06 -4.16
C ALA A 282 -21.97 -21.10 -4.21
N ILE A 283 -21.91 -20.09 -3.32
CA ILE A 283 -20.80 -19.09 -3.31
C ILE A 283 -19.82 -19.30 -2.13
N PHE A 284 -20.06 -20.28 -1.25
CA PHE A 284 -19.06 -20.68 -0.25
C PHE A 284 -18.02 -21.63 -0.87
N HIS A 285 -17.18 -21.12 -1.76
CA HIS A 285 -15.81 -21.56 -2.07
C HIS A 285 -15.26 -20.78 -3.29
N GLN A 286 -15.18 -19.45 -3.20
CA GLN A 286 -14.33 -18.68 -4.10
C GLN A 286 -13.05 -18.26 -3.39
N SER A 287 -11.91 -18.71 -3.92
CA SER A 287 -10.59 -18.21 -3.52
C SER A 287 -10.46 -16.72 -3.87
N PRO A 288 -9.71 -15.91 -3.09
CA PRO A 288 -9.51 -14.48 -3.37
C PRO A 288 -8.97 -14.23 -4.79
N SER A 289 -9.39 -13.10 -5.38
CA SER A 289 -9.61 -12.93 -6.81
C SER A 289 -8.46 -12.33 -7.63
N HIS A 290 -7.28 -12.02 -7.09
CA HIS A 290 -6.15 -11.59 -7.94
C HIS A 290 -4.80 -12.17 -7.47
N PRO A 291 -4.04 -12.83 -8.38
CA PRO A 291 -2.71 -13.32 -8.06
C PRO A 291 -1.71 -12.18 -7.83
N VAL A 292 -0.80 -12.36 -6.86
CA VAL A 292 0.26 -11.39 -6.58
C VAL A 292 1.53 -11.79 -7.33
N TYR A 293 2.18 -10.81 -7.97
CA TYR A 293 3.34 -11.04 -8.82
C TYR A 293 4.60 -10.34 -8.27
N PHE A 294 5.69 -11.10 -8.16
CA PHE A 294 7.00 -10.61 -7.74
C PHE A 294 8.00 -10.87 -8.85
N GLN A 295 8.58 -9.82 -9.42
CA GLN A 295 9.75 -9.96 -10.27
C GLN A 295 10.97 -10.22 -9.38
N PHE A 296 11.90 -11.09 -9.79
CA PHE A 296 13.08 -11.36 -8.98
C PHE A 296 14.34 -11.57 -9.80
N VAL A 297 15.45 -11.03 -9.29
CA VAL A 297 16.81 -11.14 -9.84
C VAL A 297 17.82 -11.16 -8.69
N SER A 298 19.02 -11.67 -8.94
CA SER A 298 20.15 -11.62 -8.00
C SER A 298 21.49 -11.61 -8.75
N ASP A 299 22.58 -11.46 -8.01
CA ASP A 299 23.96 -11.62 -8.51
C ASP A 299 24.25 -10.70 -9.70
N LEU A 300 23.77 -9.44 -9.65
CA LEU A 300 24.02 -8.45 -10.72
C LEU A 300 25.48 -7.98 -10.73
N HIS A 301 26.11 -7.95 -9.55
CA HIS A 301 27.49 -7.49 -9.31
C HIS A 301 27.77 -6.14 -9.99
N LEU A 302 26.96 -5.12 -9.71
CA LEU A 302 27.06 -3.82 -10.37
C LEU A 302 28.33 -3.06 -9.99
N GLU A 303 28.95 -3.39 -8.87
CA GLU A 303 30.28 -2.92 -8.47
C GLU A 303 31.35 -3.27 -9.50
N ASP A 304 31.20 -4.41 -10.17
CA ASP A 304 32.08 -4.84 -11.24
C ASP A 304 31.81 -4.02 -12.50
N GLY A 305 32.77 -3.19 -12.88
CA GLY A 305 32.67 -2.31 -14.04
C GLY A 305 31.74 -1.10 -13.84
N GLN A 306 31.37 -0.77 -12.59
CA GLN A 306 30.57 0.41 -12.24
C GLN A 306 29.27 0.53 -13.04
N ARG A 307 28.51 -0.57 -13.09
CA ARG A 307 27.31 -0.71 -13.94
C ARG A 307 26.03 -0.17 -13.29
N TYR A 308 26.12 0.46 -12.12
CA TYR A 308 24.99 1.04 -11.39
C TYR A 308 24.10 1.96 -12.23
N GLU A 309 24.69 2.75 -13.14
CA GLU A 309 23.95 3.69 -13.99
C GLU A 309 23.45 3.10 -15.31
N THR A 310 23.99 1.94 -15.73
CA THR A 310 23.75 1.39 -17.08
C THR A 310 22.90 0.14 -17.07
N PHE A 311 22.80 -0.56 -15.94
CA PHE A 311 22.01 -1.78 -15.84
C PHE A 311 20.52 -1.48 -15.69
N VAL A 312 19.72 -1.91 -16.66
CA VAL A 312 18.28 -1.63 -16.69
C VAL A 312 17.48 -2.86 -16.31
N ILE A 313 16.62 -2.72 -15.29
CA ILE A 313 15.54 -3.66 -14.99
C ILE A 313 14.23 -3.08 -15.54
N THR A 314 13.63 -3.78 -16.50
CA THR A 314 12.29 -3.45 -17.00
C THR A 314 11.23 -3.97 -16.03
N ARG A 315 10.32 -3.09 -15.60
CA ARG A 315 9.20 -3.49 -14.75
C ARG A 315 8.20 -4.35 -15.51
N ILE A 316 7.94 -5.54 -14.98
CA ILE A 316 6.89 -6.45 -15.47
C ILE A 316 5.99 -7.02 -14.35
N ALA A 317 6.23 -6.59 -13.11
CA ALA A 317 5.44 -6.93 -11.92
C ALA A 317 5.39 -5.71 -10.98
N PRO A 318 4.43 -5.63 -10.04
CA PRO A 318 4.36 -4.54 -9.07
C PRO A 318 5.54 -4.54 -8.10
N TYR A 319 6.00 -5.71 -7.67
CA TYR A 319 7.05 -5.87 -6.67
C TYR A 319 8.34 -6.43 -7.29
N LEU A 320 9.49 -5.96 -6.81
CA LEU A 320 10.81 -6.47 -7.18
C LEU A 320 11.52 -7.07 -5.97
N ILE A 321 12.01 -8.29 -6.08
CA ILE A 321 12.91 -8.93 -5.11
C ILE A 321 14.32 -8.96 -5.70
N LEU A 322 15.23 -8.27 -5.03
CA LEU A 322 16.67 -8.28 -5.28
C LEU A 322 17.31 -9.27 -4.29
N ALA A 323 17.60 -10.49 -4.74
CA ALA A 323 18.01 -11.60 -3.86
C ALA A 323 19.54 -11.69 -3.62
N GLY A 324 20.16 -10.55 -3.29
CA GLY A 324 21.58 -10.40 -2.92
C GLY A 324 22.56 -10.35 -4.09
N ASP A 325 23.77 -9.90 -3.77
CA ASP A 325 24.88 -9.63 -4.70
C ASP A 325 24.48 -8.72 -5.86
N ILE A 326 23.76 -7.66 -5.54
CA ILE A 326 23.37 -6.62 -6.50
C ILE A 326 24.50 -5.63 -6.67
N GLY A 327 25.17 -5.28 -5.57
CA GLY A 327 26.20 -4.24 -5.52
C GLY A 327 27.06 -4.37 -4.27
N CYS A 328 28.02 -3.45 -4.09
CA CYS A 328 28.75 -3.25 -2.84
C CYS A 328 28.21 -2.05 -2.05
N LEU A 329 28.01 -2.18 -0.74
CA LEU A 329 27.67 -1.04 0.14
C LEU A 329 28.85 -0.07 0.33
N CYS A 330 30.07 -0.51 0.03
CA CYS A 330 31.23 0.36 -0.07
C CYS A 330 31.09 1.44 -1.18
N ASN A 331 30.27 1.15 -2.21
CA ASN A 331 29.87 2.08 -3.27
C ASN A 331 28.49 2.69 -2.96
N TYR A 332 28.31 3.16 -1.73
CA TYR A 332 26.99 3.53 -1.20
C TYR A 332 26.21 4.49 -2.09
N LYS A 333 26.87 5.54 -2.62
CA LYS A 333 26.22 6.58 -3.42
C LYS A 333 25.70 6.02 -4.74
N GLU A 334 26.52 5.26 -5.46
CA GLU A 334 26.16 4.63 -6.72
C GLU A 334 25.09 3.56 -6.51
N TYR A 335 25.16 2.85 -5.39
CA TYR A 335 24.16 1.85 -5.03
C TYR A 335 22.79 2.48 -4.72
N VAL A 336 22.76 3.58 -3.96
CA VAL A 336 21.53 4.36 -3.73
C VAL A 336 20.94 4.84 -5.06
N ALA A 337 21.76 5.33 -5.99
CA ALA A 337 21.28 5.78 -7.29
C ALA A 337 20.60 4.66 -8.09
N PHE A 338 21.21 3.46 -8.12
CA PHE A 338 20.60 2.29 -8.75
C PHE A 338 19.28 1.89 -8.09
N LEU A 339 19.24 1.82 -6.75
CA LEU A 339 18.04 1.45 -6.01
C LEU A 339 16.92 2.49 -6.16
N ALA A 340 17.25 3.78 -6.22
CA ALA A 340 16.30 4.86 -6.46
C ALA A 340 15.61 4.68 -7.81
N GLU A 341 16.38 4.40 -8.86
CA GLU A 341 15.83 4.13 -10.19
C GLU A 341 14.81 2.97 -10.14
N GLN A 342 15.09 1.91 -9.38
CA GLN A 342 14.13 0.80 -9.24
C GLN A 342 12.89 1.22 -8.43
N CYS A 343 13.06 1.99 -7.35
CA CYS A 343 11.95 2.51 -6.53
C CYS A 343 11.03 3.47 -7.30
N THR A 344 11.52 4.14 -8.34
CA THR A 344 10.66 4.93 -9.24
C THR A 344 9.79 4.05 -10.14
N LYS A 345 10.31 2.89 -10.57
CA LYS A 345 9.63 1.98 -11.50
C LYS A 345 8.62 1.10 -10.78
N PHE A 346 9.02 0.48 -9.68
CA PHE A 346 8.25 -0.54 -8.94
C PHE A 346 7.39 0.09 -7.84
N ASP A 347 6.35 -0.65 -7.42
CA ASP A 347 5.50 -0.23 -6.31
C ASP A 347 6.27 -0.38 -4.99
N HIS A 348 7.03 -1.46 -4.84
CA HIS A 348 7.98 -1.69 -3.74
C HIS A 348 9.15 -2.58 -4.18
N VAL A 349 10.33 -2.33 -3.61
CA VAL A 349 11.56 -3.09 -3.83
C VAL A 349 12.00 -3.75 -2.53
N PHE A 350 12.27 -5.05 -2.59
CA PHE A 350 12.74 -5.85 -1.46
C PHE A 350 14.19 -6.26 -1.71
N LEU A 351 15.11 -5.85 -0.83
CA LEU A 351 16.53 -6.12 -0.96
C LEU A 351 16.97 -7.15 0.09
N VAL A 352 17.37 -8.33 -0.36
CA VAL A 352 18.16 -9.27 0.46
C VAL A 352 19.63 -8.92 0.29
N LEU A 353 20.41 -8.91 1.36
CA LEU A 353 21.86 -8.70 1.31
C LEU A 353 22.56 -10.02 0.98
N GLY A 354 23.46 -9.99 0.01
CA GLY A 354 24.43 -11.04 -0.27
C GLY A 354 25.79 -10.75 0.35
N ASN A 355 26.80 -11.55 0.01
CA ASN A 355 28.15 -11.40 0.54
C ASN A 355 28.88 -10.21 -0.09
N HIS A 356 28.64 -9.92 -1.37
CA HIS A 356 29.28 -8.79 -2.07
C HIS A 356 28.82 -7.43 -1.53
N GLU A 357 27.61 -7.33 -0.97
CA GLU A 357 27.19 -6.11 -0.28
C GLU A 357 28.15 -5.73 0.86
N PHE A 358 28.82 -6.69 1.49
CA PHE A 358 29.73 -6.48 2.62
C PHE A 358 31.21 -6.37 2.23
N TYR A 359 31.56 -6.48 0.94
CA TYR A 359 32.97 -6.43 0.54
C TYR A 359 33.62 -5.10 0.92
N TRP A 360 34.87 -5.16 1.38
CA TRP A 360 35.70 -4.03 1.81
C TRP A 360 35.23 -3.29 3.07
N MET A 361 34.22 -3.80 3.76
CA MET A 361 33.75 -3.27 5.05
C MET A 361 33.51 -4.39 6.05
N SER A 362 33.34 -4.01 7.33
CA SER A 362 32.95 -5.01 8.34
C SER A 362 31.49 -5.38 8.14
N HIS A 363 31.10 -6.60 8.52
CA HIS A 363 29.71 -7.04 8.46
C HIS A 363 28.78 -6.10 9.25
N GLN A 364 29.22 -5.62 10.42
CA GLN A 364 28.46 -4.69 11.24
C GLN A 364 28.25 -3.34 10.56
N ASP A 365 29.29 -2.75 9.98
CA ASP A 365 29.18 -1.48 9.24
C ASP A 365 28.28 -1.64 8.01
N GLY A 366 28.38 -2.77 7.31
CA GLY A 366 27.50 -3.08 6.18
C GLY A 366 26.04 -3.20 6.60
N LEU A 367 25.74 -3.85 7.73
CA LEU A 367 24.36 -3.89 8.25
C LEU A 367 23.83 -2.50 8.60
N GLN A 368 24.67 -1.63 9.17
CA GLN A 368 24.30 -0.25 9.47
C GLN A 368 24.06 0.56 8.19
N ALA A 369 24.92 0.42 7.18
CA ALA A 369 24.76 1.06 5.89
C ALA A 369 23.49 0.58 5.18
N ALA A 370 23.23 -0.73 5.16
CA ALA A 370 22.02 -1.31 4.58
C ALA A 370 20.76 -0.75 5.25
N LYS A 371 20.75 -0.63 6.58
CA LYS A 371 19.62 -0.04 7.31
C LYS A 371 19.40 1.43 6.94
N SER A 372 20.48 2.19 6.70
CA SER A 372 20.37 3.59 6.26
C SER A 372 19.70 3.74 4.89
N LEU A 373 19.76 2.72 4.02
CA LEU A 373 19.08 2.77 2.71
C LEU A 373 17.57 3.02 2.86
N GLU A 374 16.90 2.43 3.85
CA GLU A 374 15.44 2.55 4.00
C GLU A 374 14.97 3.99 4.30
N VAL A 375 15.87 4.84 4.82
CA VAL A 375 15.58 6.24 5.16
C VAL A 375 16.14 7.23 4.13
N GLU A 376 16.76 6.75 3.06
CA GLU A 376 17.23 7.60 1.98
C GLU A 376 16.05 8.27 1.26
N PRO A 377 15.97 9.61 1.21
CA PRO A 377 14.84 10.31 0.59
C PRO A 377 14.61 9.93 -0.88
N GLN A 378 15.70 9.62 -1.59
CA GLN A 378 15.69 9.23 -3.00
C GLN A 378 14.96 7.90 -3.25
N LEU A 379 14.80 7.06 -2.21
CA LEU A 379 14.13 5.75 -2.31
C LEU A 379 12.63 5.83 -2.03
N LEU A 380 12.10 7.02 -1.74
CA LEU A 380 10.67 7.33 -1.64
C LEU A 380 9.88 6.46 -0.64
N GLY A 381 10.57 5.89 0.36
CA GLY A 381 9.97 4.94 1.32
C GLY A 381 9.53 3.61 0.68
N LYS A 382 10.03 3.28 -0.51
CA LYS A 382 9.65 2.10 -1.30
C LYS A 382 10.68 0.96 -1.28
N LEU A 383 11.73 1.09 -0.49
CA LEU A 383 12.71 0.03 -0.27
C LEU A 383 12.49 -0.61 1.10
N THR A 384 12.52 -1.94 1.16
CA THR A 384 12.67 -2.67 2.41
C THR A 384 13.85 -3.63 2.34
N VAL A 385 14.73 -3.55 3.33
CA VAL A 385 15.84 -4.47 3.48
C VAL A 385 15.37 -5.71 4.25
N LEU A 386 15.55 -6.87 3.62
CA LEU A 386 15.21 -8.18 4.12
C LEU A 386 16.41 -8.80 4.85
N ASN A 387 16.67 -8.31 6.06
CA ASN A 387 17.67 -8.88 6.97
C ASN A 387 16.98 -9.44 8.23
N ARG A 388 16.58 -10.72 8.17
CA ARG A 388 15.70 -11.35 9.17
C ARG A 388 14.43 -10.52 9.37
N ASN A 389 13.80 -10.18 8.25
CA ASN A 389 12.63 -9.31 8.21
C ASN A 389 11.43 -10.00 7.55
N ARG A 390 10.25 -9.73 8.09
CA ARG A 390 8.96 -10.23 7.59
C ARG A 390 8.17 -9.05 7.05
N VAL A 391 7.66 -9.19 5.82
CA VAL A 391 6.78 -8.21 5.20
C VAL A 391 5.49 -8.87 4.75
N ASP A 392 4.37 -8.44 5.33
CA ASP A 392 3.04 -8.85 4.90
C ASP A 392 2.59 -7.93 3.76
N ILE A 393 2.54 -8.48 2.54
CA ILE A 393 2.15 -7.74 1.32
C ILE A 393 0.65 -7.48 1.33
N ASN A 394 -0.10 -8.49 1.74
CA ASN A 394 -1.52 -8.44 2.03
C ASN A 394 -1.88 -9.53 3.04
N ARG A 395 -3.16 -9.78 3.30
CA ARG A 395 -3.58 -10.80 4.26
C ARG A 395 -3.20 -12.23 3.92
N ARG A 396 -2.93 -12.52 2.64
CA ARG A 396 -2.62 -13.86 2.17
C ARG A 396 -1.13 -14.02 1.94
N VAL A 397 -0.43 -13.02 1.43
CA VAL A 397 0.95 -13.15 0.96
C VAL A 397 1.92 -12.48 1.94
N THR A 398 2.90 -13.26 2.38
CA THR A 398 3.99 -12.81 3.27
C THR A 398 5.34 -13.11 2.63
N ILE A 399 6.26 -12.18 2.73
CA ILE A 399 7.68 -12.37 2.40
C ILE A 399 8.46 -12.51 3.70
N LEU A 400 9.29 -13.54 3.78
CA LEU A 400 10.35 -13.69 4.78
C LEU A 400 11.69 -13.59 4.07
N GLY A 401 12.61 -12.76 4.55
CA GLY A 401 13.95 -12.75 3.96
C GLY A 401 15.09 -12.42 4.91
N CYS A 402 16.23 -13.02 4.58
CA CYS A 402 17.52 -12.90 5.27
C CYS A 402 18.64 -13.35 4.31
N THR A 403 19.89 -13.03 4.61
CA THR A 403 21.04 -13.49 3.79
C THR A 403 21.12 -15.02 3.72
N LEU A 404 20.81 -15.70 4.83
CA LEU A 404 20.95 -17.13 5.03
C LEU A 404 22.36 -17.63 4.78
N TRP A 405 23.38 -16.97 5.36
CA TRP A 405 24.78 -17.44 5.30
C TRP A 405 24.88 -18.96 5.40
N SER A 406 25.76 -19.64 4.67
CA SER A 406 25.80 -21.10 4.71
C SER A 406 26.38 -21.68 6.02
N GLN A 407 26.22 -22.98 6.23
CA GLN A 407 26.83 -23.70 7.35
C GLN A 407 28.13 -24.36 6.86
N ILE A 408 29.26 -23.94 7.42
CA ILE A 408 30.59 -24.48 7.12
C ILE A 408 30.99 -25.48 8.21
N PRO A 409 31.08 -26.79 7.89
CA PRO A 409 31.55 -27.80 8.83
C PRO A 409 33.02 -27.59 9.22
N GLU A 410 33.40 -28.09 10.41
CA GLU A 410 34.77 -28.00 10.94
C GLU A 410 35.83 -28.49 9.94
N ASP A 411 35.60 -29.67 9.34
CA ASP A 411 36.51 -30.28 8.36
C ASP A 411 36.68 -29.46 7.07
N SER A 412 35.77 -28.50 6.79
CA SER A 412 35.80 -27.66 5.59
C SER A 412 36.39 -26.27 5.84
N GLN A 413 36.57 -25.85 7.10
CA GLN A 413 36.90 -24.45 7.43
C GLN A 413 38.21 -23.99 6.79
N LEU A 414 39.26 -24.81 6.83
CA LEU A 414 40.55 -24.48 6.24
C LEU A 414 40.42 -24.22 4.73
N TRP A 415 39.77 -25.13 4.01
CA TRP A 415 39.57 -25.02 2.57
C TRP A 415 38.72 -23.82 2.19
N VAL A 416 37.65 -23.57 2.96
CA VAL A 416 36.78 -22.41 2.74
C VAL A 416 37.56 -21.12 2.94
N ARG A 417 38.29 -20.95 4.05
CA ARG A 417 39.10 -19.75 4.30
C ARG A 417 40.15 -19.49 3.21
N MET A 418 40.71 -20.55 2.63
CA MET A 418 41.74 -20.42 1.58
C MET A 418 41.18 -20.16 0.17
N LYS A 419 39.92 -20.51 -0.09
CA LYS A 419 39.35 -20.53 -1.46
C LYS A 419 38.20 -19.55 -1.67
N ILE A 420 37.56 -19.10 -0.61
CA ILE A 420 36.39 -18.22 -0.67
C ILE A 420 36.81 -16.81 -0.32
N ALA A 421 36.58 -15.89 -1.25
CA ALA A 421 37.02 -14.50 -1.15
C ALA A 421 36.36 -13.77 0.04
N ASP A 422 35.14 -14.14 0.42
CA ASP A 422 34.38 -13.52 1.51
C ASP A 422 35.20 -13.36 2.80
N PHE A 423 35.97 -14.38 3.17
CA PHE A 423 36.81 -14.40 4.38
C PHE A 423 38.09 -13.57 4.30
N SER A 424 38.35 -12.95 3.15
CA SER A 424 39.45 -12.00 2.94
C SER A 424 38.93 -10.60 2.61
N MET A 425 37.77 -10.51 1.97
CA MET A 425 37.20 -9.26 1.44
C MET A 425 36.29 -8.56 2.45
N ILE A 426 35.55 -9.33 3.26
CA ILE A 426 34.75 -8.80 4.36
C ILE A 426 35.66 -8.64 5.57
N LYS A 427 35.77 -7.42 6.09
CA LYS A 427 36.69 -7.12 7.20
C LYS A 427 36.30 -7.90 8.45
N ASP A 428 37.31 -8.50 9.07
CA ASP A 428 37.19 -9.29 10.30
C ASP A 428 36.18 -10.45 10.24
N TRP A 429 35.88 -10.93 9.02
CA TRP A 429 34.92 -12.02 8.83
C TRP A 429 35.55 -13.39 9.06
N THR A 430 35.03 -14.12 10.05
CA THR A 430 35.51 -15.45 10.42
C THR A 430 34.48 -16.52 10.09
N VAL A 431 34.93 -17.77 9.96
CA VAL A 431 34.02 -18.92 9.76
C VAL A 431 33.06 -19.09 10.96
N GLU A 432 33.52 -18.76 12.16
CA GLU A 432 32.68 -18.76 13.36
C GLU A 432 31.57 -17.70 13.28
N ALA A 433 31.90 -16.47 12.88
CA ALA A 433 30.92 -15.41 12.69
C ALA A 433 29.90 -15.76 11.58
N HIS A 434 30.39 -16.32 10.46
CA HIS A 434 29.57 -16.81 9.36
C HIS A 434 28.56 -17.86 9.80
N ASN A 435 29.02 -18.90 10.51
CA ASN A 435 28.14 -19.94 11.06
C ASN A 435 27.20 -19.40 12.14
N THR A 436 27.63 -18.40 12.91
CA THR A 436 26.78 -17.73 13.91
C THR A 436 25.62 -17.00 13.24
N GLU A 437 25.87 -16.24 12.17
CA GLU A 437 24.80 -15.59 11.41
C GLU A 437 23.90 -16.61 10.68
N HIS A 438 24.45 -17.71 10.14
CA HIS A 438 23.65 -18.83 9.61
C HIS A 438 22.61 -19.31 10.64
N ASN A 439 23.07 -19.61 11.86
CA ASN A 439 22.21 -20.12 12.91
C ASN A 439 21.12 -19.12 13.30
N LYS A 440 21.43 -17.82 13.36
CA LYS A 440 20.45 -16.76 13.61
C LYS A 440 19.39 -16.71 12.52
N ASP A 441 19.80 -16.79 11.25
CA ASP A 441 18.89 -16.76 10.09
C ASP A 441 17.95 -17.97 10.09
N VAL A 442 18.47 -19.16 10.36
CA VAL A 442 17.70 -20.41 10.42
C VAL A 442 16.68 -20.38 11.57
N GLN A 443 17.12 -19.98 12.77
CA GLN A 443 16.24 -19.88 13.93
C GLN A 443 15.12 -18.85 13.71
N TRP A 444 15.46 -17.70 13.13
CA TRP A 444 14.48 -16.67 12.81
C TRP A 444 13.45 -17.14 11.78
N LEU A 445 13.87 -17.78 10.68
CA LEU A 445 12.96 -18.33 9.67
C LEU A 445 12.00 -19.38 10.28
N GLN A 446 12.53 -20.28 11.11
CA GLN A 446 11.73 -21.28 11.79
C GLN A 446 10.70 -20.64 12.73
N GLN A 447 11.12 -19.64 13.50
CA GLN A 447 10.26 -18.94 14.45
C GLN A 447 9.16 -18.15 13.72
N GLU A 448 9.46 -17.48 12.61
CA GLU A 448 8.45 -16.72 11.86
C GLU A 448 7.43 -17.62 11.18
N LEU A 449 7.84 -18.76 10.63
CA LEU A 449 6.90 -19.75 10.11
C LEU A 449 6.01 -20.34 11.21
N TYR A 450 6.58 -20.55 12.41
CA TYR A 450 5.80 -20.93 13.59
C TYR A 450 4.80 -19.84 13.97
N ASN A 451 5.20 -18.57 14.02
CA ASN A 451 4.32 -17.44 14.32
C ASN A 451 3.15 -17.35 13.32
N ILE A 452 3.44 -17.46 12.02
CA ILE A 452 2.43 -17.52 10.95
C ILE A 452 1.46 -18.67 11.18
N SER A 453 1.92 -19.82 11.68
CA SER A 453 1.06 -20.98 11.98
C SER A 453 0.04 -20.71 13.09
N LEU A 454 0.27 -19.72 13.94
CA LEU A 454 -0.62 -19.36 15.05
C LEU A 454 -1.69 -18.34 14.64
N GLU A 455 -1.54 -17.66 13.50
CA GLU A 455 -2.44 -16.57 13.06
C GLU A 455 -3.83 -17.05 12.60
N GLY A 456 -4.05 -18.36 12.47
CA GLY A 456 -5.34 -18.93 12.05
C GLY A 456 -5.78 -18.59 10.62
N THR A 457 -4.93 -17.88 9.85
CA THR A 457 -5.14 -17.53 8.45
C THR A 457 -4.22 -18.35 7.56
N ASN A 458 -4.73 -18.84 6.42
CA ASN A 458 -3.89 -19.52 5.43
C ASN A 458 -3.04 -18.49 4.69
N ARG A 459 -1.77 -18.37 5.09
CA ARG A 459 -0.77 -17.55 4.40
C ARG A 459 -0.06 -18.36 3.31
N ASP A 460 0.26 -17.68 2.23
CA ASP A 460 1.20 -18.09 1.20
C ASP A 460 2.51 -17.34 1.39
N VAL A 461 3.56 -18.08 1.70
CA VAL A 461 4.85 -17.50 2.09
C VAL A 461 5.84 -17.56 0.93
N ILE A 462 6.51 -16.44 0.67
CA ILE A 462 7.71 -16.36 -0.15
C ILE A 462 8.90 -16.25 0.79
N VAL A 463 9.85 -17.17 0.68
CA VAL A 463 11.15 -17.06 1.34
C VAL A 463 12.16 -16.53 0.33
N ALA A 464 12.82 -15.42 0.63
CA ALA A 464 13.87 -14.83 -0.20
C ALA A 464 15.19 -14.84 0.56
N THR A 465 16.18 -15.58 0.06
CA THR A 465 17.51 -15.66 0.67
C THR A 465 18.59 -15.33 -0.34
N HIS A 466 19.81 -15.03 0.09
CA HIS A 466 20.90 -14.92 -0.86
C HIS A 466 21.54 -16.30 -1.09
N HIS A 467 22.06 -16.91 -0.03
CA HIS A 467 22.64 -18.24 -0.12
C HIS A 467 21.56 -19.32 -0.36
N ALA A 468 21.98 -20.41 -1.01
CA ALA A 468 21.10 -21.49 -1.39
C ALA A 468 20.72 -22.42 -0.21
N PRO A 469 19.45 -22.85 -0.10
CA PRO A 469 18.93 -23.61 1.05
C PRO A 469 19.11 -25.13 0.94
N SER A 470 19.71 -25.64 -0.14
CA SER A 470 20.01 -27.07 -0.30
C SER A 470 21.27 -27.25 -1.15
N PHE A 471 21.83 -28.46 -1.18
CA PHE A 471 22.76 -28.88 -2.26
C PHE A 471 22.02 -29.44 -3.48
N LEU A 472 20.74 -29.77 -3.34
CA LEU A 472 19.97 -30.45 -4.38
C LEU A 472 19.57 -29.48 -5.50
N LYS A 473 20.27 -29.54 -6.64
CA LYS A 473 19.97 -28.79 -7.88
C LYS A 473 20.06 -27.27 -7.78
N THR A 474 20.69 -26.76 -6.73
CA THR A 474 20.79 -25.33 -6.37
C THR A 474 22.19 -24.77 -6.59
N ALA A 475 23.20 -25.63 -6.79
CA ALA A 475 24.57 -25.25 -7.07
C ALA A 475 25.12 -26.05 -8.26
N ASP A 476 26.22 -25.58 -8.83
CA ASP A 476 26.91 -26.27 -9.93
C ASP A 476 27.29 -27.71 -9.50
N PRO A 477 26.84 -28.75 -10.23
CA PRO A 477 27.15 -30.15 -9.90
C PRO A 477 28.64 -30.46 -9.79
N ARG A 478 29.51 -29.68 -10.43
CA ARG A 478 30.98 -29.84 -10.38
C ARG A 478 31.56 -29.46 -9.03
N LEU A 479 30.85 -28.66 -8.24
CA LEU A 479 31.24 -28.31 -6.88
C LEU A 479 30.99 -29.46 -5.89
N LYS A 480 30.26 -30.51 -6.29
CA LYS A 480 29.87 -31.62 -5.39
C LYS A 480 31.07 -32.30 -4.71
N SER A 481 32.22 -32.41 -5.38
CA SER A 481 33.43 -33.01 -4.83
C SER A 481 34.41 -32.02 -4.20
N GLN A 482 34.10 -30.72 -4.21
CA GLN A 482 35.03 -29.69 -3.72
C GLN A 482 34.89 -29.53 -2.20
N PRO A 483 36.00 -29.44 -1.45
CA PRO A 483 35.95 -29.34 0.01
C PRO A 483 35.42 -28.00 0.53
N TRP A 484 35.39 -26.95 -0.30
CA TRP A 484 34.83 -25.64 0.06
C TRP A 484 33.37 -25.44 -0.39
N ARG A 485 32.70 -26.48 -0.90
CA ARG A 485 31.32 -26.38 -1.43
C ARG A 485 30.28 -25.89 -0.42
N SER A 486 30.55 -26.10 0.87
CA SER A 486 29.70 -25.68 2.00
C SER A 486 29.64 -24.17 2.16
N ALA A 487 30.51 -23.39 1.52
CA ALA A 487 30.43 -21.94 1.52
C ALA A 487 29.29 -21.38 0.65
N PHE A 488 28.76 -22.19 -0.29
CA PHE A 488 27.74 -21.72 -1.24
C PHE A 488 26.30 -22.08 -0.83
N CYS A 489 26.13 -23.15 -0.05
CA CYS A 489 24.82 -23.66 0.32
C CYS A 489 24.86 -24.57 1.55
N SER A 490 23.73 -24.64 2.24
CA SER A 490 23.47 -25.56 3.36
C SER A 490 22.39 -26.56 2.97
N ASP A 491 22.37 -27.78 3.54
CA ASP A 491 21.29 -28.73 3.26
C ASP A 491 20.02 -28.50 4.09
N LEU A 492 19.54 -27.26 4.15
CA LEU A 492 18.49 -26.85 5.07
C LEU A 492 17.10 -27.43 4.70
N LEU A 493 16.79 -27.51 3.40
CA LEU A 493 15.49 -28.00 2.92
C LEU A 493 15.19 -29.43 3.42
N GLU A 494 16.13 -30.34 3.24
CA GLU A 494 15.99 -31.73 3.66
C GLU A 494 16.32 -31.94 5.14
N SER A 495 17.29 -31.24 5.72
CA SER A 495 17.69 -31.50 7.11
C SER A 495 16.69 -30.94 8.13
N GLN A 496 16.10 -29.77 7.87
CA GLN A 496 15.33 -29.02 8.87
C GLN A 496 13.97 -28.52 8.36
N VAL A 497 13.91 -27.82 7.23
CA VAL A 497 12.67 -27.15 6.77
C VAL A 497 11.51 -28.14 6.61
N LYS A 498 11.79 -29.36 6.15
CA LYS A 498 10.76 -30.40 6.00
C LYS A 498 10.03 -30.77 7.29
N SER A 499 10.61 -30.52 8.45
CA SER A 499 10.00 -30.78 9.77
C SER A 499 9.47 -29.52 10.45
N TRP A 500 9.71 -28.33 9.89
CA TRP A 500 9.17 -27.09 10.42
C TRP A 500 7.66 -27.03 10.31
N ARG A 501 7.02 -26.52 11.36
CA ARG A 501 5.58 -26.22 11.37
C ARG A 501 5.28 -25.16 10.32
N SER A 502 4.20 -25.34 9.57
CA SER A 502 3.81 -24.47 8.45
C SER A 502 4.82 -24.37 7.29
N SER A 503 5.76 -25.30 7.16
CA SER A 503 6.60 -25.40 5.95
C SER A 503 5.80 -25.57 4.66
N ASN A 504 4.59 -26.13 4.75
CA ASN A 504 3.64 -26.24 3.64
C ASN A 504 3.00 -24.90 3.21
N ALA A 505 3.14 -23.83 4.00
CA ALA A 505 2.73 -22.47 3.64
C ALA A 505 3.70 -21.83 2.64
N ILE A 506 4.95 -22.29 2.58
CA ILE A 506 5.96 -21.79 1.65
C ILE A 506 5.56 -22.18 0.22
N ARG A 507 5.32 -21.17 -0.62
CA ARG A 507 5.00 -21.33 -2.04
C ARG A 507 6.21 -21.13 -2.93
N TRP A 508 7.11 -20.23 -2.52
CA TRP A 508 8.33 -19.91 -3.25
C TRP A 508 9.51 -19.82 -2.30
N TRP A 509 10.64 -20.37 -2.72
CA TRP A 509 11.95 -20.09 -2.16
C TRP A 509 12.83 -19.53 -3.28
N ILE A 510 13.15 -18.24 -3.19
CA ILE A 510 13.94 -17.49 -4.16
C ILE A 510 15.34 -17.30 -3.57
N PHE A 511 16.39 -17.58 -4.36
CA PHE A 511 17.78 -17.46 -3.89
C PHE A 511 18.80 -17.09 -5.00
N GLY A 512 20.01 -16.72 -4.59
CA GLY A 512 21.17 -16.33 -5.42
C GLY A 512 22.47 -17.11 -5.14
N HIS A 513 23.62 -16.42 -5.15
CA HIS A 513 24.97 -16.82 -4.72
C HIS A 513 25.70 -17.89 -5.55
N THR A 514 24.99 -18.94 -5.93
CA THR A 514 25.63 -20.17 -6.47
C THR A 514 26.08 -20.06 -7.93
N HIS A 515 25.77 -18.93 -8.56
CA HIS A 515 25.83 -18.62 -10.00
C HIS A 515 25.19 -19.72 -10.86
N TRP A 516 24.21 -20.42 -10.29
CA TRP A 516 23.54 -21.56 -10.87
C TRP A 516 22.03 -21.36 -10.86
N ASN A 517 21.50 -20.98 -12.02
CA ASN A 517 20.07 -20.80 -12.22
C ASN A 517 19.34 -22.14 -12.28
N THR A 518 18.36 -22.29 -11.38
CA THR A 518 17.53 -23.48 -11.26
C THR A 518 16.07 -23.12 -11.13
N ALA A 519 15.19 -24.03 -11.57
CA ALA A 519 13.77 -23.96 -11.23
C ALA A 519 13.24 -25.38 -11.09
N PHE A 520 12.78 -25.73 -9.91
CA PHE A 520 12.18 -27.03 -9.64
C PHE A 520 11.19 -26.94 -8.49
N ARG A 521 10.32 -27.95 -8.39
CA ARG A 521 9.38 -28.09 -7.28
C ARG A 521 9.94 -29.06 -6.26
N TYR A 522 9.86 -28.71 -4.98
CA TYR A 522 10.28 -29.55 -3.87
C TYR A 522 9.24 -29.49 -2.75
N ARG A 523 8.62 -30.63 -2.42
CA ARG A 523 7.56 -30.75 -1.39
C ARG A 523 6.46 -29.66 -1.46
N GLY A 524 6.05 -29.29 -2.66
CA GLY A 524 5.03 -28.27 -2.89
C GLY A 524 5.57 -26.84 -3.09
N MET A 525 6.80 -26.54 -2.65
CA MET A 525 7.50 -25.26 -2.83
C MET A 525 8.10 -25.15 -4.23
N ASN A 526 8.05 -23.96 -4.82
CA ASN A 526 8.83 -23.63 -6.01
C ASN A 526 10.20 -23.09 -5.59
N ILE A 527 11.27 -23.81 -5.88
CA ILE A 527 12.64 -23.41 -5.59
C ILE A 527 13.23 -22.79 -6.87
N HIS A 528 13.64 -21.52 -6.79
CA HIS A 528 14.03 -20.73 -7.97
C HIS A 528 15.23 -19.84 -7.70
N SER A 529 16.11 -19.73 -8.69
CA SER A 529 17.15 -18.69 -8.76
C SER A 529 17.17 -18.03 -10.13
N ASN A 530 17.51 -16.75 -10.17
CA ASN A 530 17.61 -15.95 -11.40
C ASN A 530 18.77 -14.93 -11.29
N GLN A 531 19.95 -15.49 -11.31
CA GLN A 531 21.27 -14.91 -11.07
C GLN A 531 21.86 -14.43 -12.39
N PHE A 532 22.34 -13.19 -12.43
CA PHE A 532 23.00 -12.62 -13.60
C PHE A 532 24.44 -13.14 -13.69
N LYS A 533 24.70 -14.04 -14.65
CA LYS A 533 25.99 -14.72 -14.74
C LYS A 533 27.05 -13.83 -15.43
N TYR A 534 28.27 -13.82 -14.89
CA TYR A 534 29.49 -13.28 -15.51
C TYR A 534 29.69 -13.81 -16.95
N ASP A 535 29.91 -12.93 -17.93
CA ASP A 535 30.35 -13.29 -19.28
C ASP A 535 31.85 -12.99 -19.44
N SER A 536 32.68 -14.02 -19.24
CA SER A 536 34.14 -13.91 -19.31
C SER A 536 34.66 -13.65 -20.73
N GLN A 537 33.83 -13.68 -21.78
CA GLN A 537 34.27 -13.36 -23.14
C GLN A 537 34.44 -11.85 -23.38
N ARG A 538 33.97 -10.99 -22.47
CA ARG A 538 34.02 -9.52 -22.64
C ARG A 538 35.14 -8.79 -21.89
N VAL A 539 35.93 -9.49 -21.08
CA VAL A 539 37.07 -8.89 -20.36
C VAL A 539 38.34 -9.66 -20.68
N GLN A 540 39.08 -9.20 -21.69
CA GLN A 540 40.45 -9.66 -21.94
C GLN A 540 41.40 -8.93 -20.97
N GLU A 541 41.53 -9.41 -19.73
CA GLU A 541 42.78 -9.30 -18.96
C GLU A 541 42.90 -10.49 -17.98
N PRO A 542 44.11 -11.08 -17.79
CA PRO A 542 44.29 -12.26 -16.96
C PRO A 542 44.40 -11.86 -15.48
N GLY A 543 43.27 -11.92 -14.76
CA GLY A 543 43.21 -11.72 -13.31
C GLY A 543 42.24 -12.69 -12.62
N PHE A 544 42.79 -13.75 -12.02
CA PHE A 544 42.24 -14.59 -10.93
C PHE A 544 40.86 -15.29 -11.03
N PHE A 545 39.95 -14.95 -11.96
CA PHE A 545 38.57 -15.48 -12.03
C PHE A 545 38.32 -16.50 -13.17
N SER A 546 39.23 -17.45 -13.40
CA SER A 546 39.10 -18.42 -14.50
C SER A 546 38.28 -19.69 -14.21
N PHE A 547 37.61 -19.79 -13.04
CA PHE A 547 36.94 -21.05 -12.63
C PHE A 547 35.52 -21.27 -13.18
N TRP A 548 34.92 -20.31 -13.88
CA TRP A 548 33.52 -20.41 -14.32
C TRP A 548 33.38 -20.64 -15.83
N LEU A 549 33.77 -21.82 -16.32
CA LEU A 549 33.60 -22.21 -17.74
C LEU A 549 32.34 -23.06 -17.99
N ASN A 550 31.53 -22.61 -18.96
CA ASN A 550 30.55 -23.27 -19.85
C ASN A 550 29.49 -24.31 -19.38
N GLN A 551 28.42 -24.37 -20.18
CA GLN A 551 26.97 -24.53 -19.89
C GLN A 551 26.47 -25.84 -19.27
N LEU A 552 25.77 -25.76 -18.13
CA LEU A 552 24.76 -26.76 -17.69
C LEU A 552 23.57 -26.19 -16.85
N GLY A 553 23.46 -24.86 -16.65
CA GLY A 553 22.38 -24.20 -15.88
C GLY A 553 21.40 -23.38 -16.74
N LYS A 554 20.25 -22.95 -16.20
CA LYS A 554 19.27 -22.12 -16.94
C LYS A 554 19.85 -20.72 -17.24
N HIS A 555 19.35 -20.06 -18.28
CA HIS A 555 19.76 -18.67 -18.58
C HIS A 555 19.08 -17.68 -17.62
N PHE A 556 19.81 -16.59 -17.32
CA PHE A 556 19.24 -15.42 -16.66
C PHE A 556 18.14 -14.81 -17.52
N VAL A 557 17.04 -14.38 -16.89
CA VAL A 557 15.92 -13.73 -17.56
C VAL A 557 15.49 -12.54 -16.70
N VAL A 558 15.73 -11.31 -17.16
CA VAL A 558 15.34 -10.11 -16.40
C VAL A 558 13.82 -10.05 -16.13
N THR A 559 13.03 -10.65 -17.02
CA THR A 559 11.56 -10.70 -16.96
C THR A 559 11.01 -11.89 -16.14
N LYS A 560 11.73 -12.36 -15.13
CA LYS A 560 11.31 -13.51 -14.32
C LYS A 560 10.33 -13.10 -13.22
N VAL A 561 9.23 -13.84 -13.07
CA VAL A 561 8.18 -13.55 -12.08
C VAL A 561 7.78 -14.79 -11.27
N ALA A 562 7.57 -14.60 -9.97
CA ALA A 562 6.89 -15.53 -9.08
C ALA A 562 5.42 -15.07 -8.92
N LYS A 563 4.49 -16.01 -9.12
CA LYS A 563 3.05 -15.81 -8.99
C LYS A 563 2.55 -16.53 -7.75
N VAL A 564 1.83 -15.85 -6.87
CA VAL A 564 1.22 -16.40 -5.65
C VAL A 564 -0.30 -16.30 -5.70
#